data_AF-A0A7Y5KV89-F1
#
_entry.id   AF-A0A7Y5KV89-F1
#
_cell.length_a   1.000
_cell.length_b   1.000
_cell.length_c   1.000
_cell.angle_alpha   90.00
_cell.angle_beta   90.00
_cell.angle_gamma   90.00
#
_symmetry.space_group_name_H-M   'P 1'
#
loop_
_entity.id
_entity.type
_entity.pdbx_description
1 polymer ?
#
loop_
_entity_poly.entity_id
_entity_poly.type
_entity_poly.pdbx_seq_one_letter_code
_entity_poly.pdbx_strand_id
1 'polypeptide(L)'
;MLRSDNEIASPTPAVFESGLSSIPANTPTLVVSAIGTLSCCDLWISQPERADQQMRLSIFGRMGEARVLLASADSSTFQWTSDGAREHALAISVRGRPVTAFEVECLVTKGENVADVNFALVAWHGDSPHDVTYGPAPTTAQGAAAPSNGRWPVYLSDGAQPQGTITNALWVRRAEPASFSAASDRILSSGISVGTVSLGALWHPRTSARRVEIRRIVISYWGTAAAGSLRIRGTRLTGTSGPTAGTDLLPLPHDRADSTTMVLKIQGDVTNRSATDFFTLVLKPDEKGTFEWDAGRDGKPIVLRAGQDEGFEVCCVVAAALSPATATNFGLSIHWTEV
;
A
#
# COMPACT_ATOMS: atom_id res chain seq x y z
N MET A 1 1.91 41.28 -0.80
CA MET A 1 1.19 40.34 0.10
C MET A 1 1.33 38.96 -0.52
N LEU A 2 2.46 38.31 -0.27
CA LEU A 2 2.84 37.01 -0.84
C LEU A 2 2.88 36.02 0.33
N ARG A 3 2.05 34.97 0.27
CA ARG A 3 2.07 33.83 1.20
C ARG A 3 3.32 33.00 0.88
N SER A 4 4.24 32.92 1.83
CA SER A 4 5.43 32.10 1.79
C SER A 4 5.09 30.63 2.11
N ASP A 5 5.55 29.77 1.22
CA ASP A 5 6.18 28.46 1.46
C ASP A 5 5.29 27.33 1.98
N ASN A 6 4.71 26.62 1.01
CA ASN A 6 4.44 25.20 1.09
C ASN A 6 5.73 24.46 1.47
N GLU A 7 5.85 24.02 2.72
CA GLU A 7 6.72 22.90 3.07
C GLU A 7 6.24 21.66 2.31
N ILE A 8 6.83 21.42 1.14
CA ILE A 8 6.88 20.10 0.55
C ILE A 8 7.73 19.27 1.51
N ALA A 9 7.06 18.51 2.37
CA ALA A 9 7.71 17.62 3.32
C ALA A 9 8.74 16.76 2.58
N SER A 10 9.97 16.78 3.07
CA SER A 10 11.08 16.02 2.49
C SER A 10 10.67 14.53 2.37
N PRO A 11 10.85 13.89 1.20
CA PRO A 11 10.61 12.45 1.05
C PRO A 11 11.65 11.58 1.79
N THR A 12 12.60 12.21 2.48
CA THR A 12 13.67 11.52 3.20
C THR A 12 13.22 11.20 4.62
N PRO A 13 13.26 9.93 5.05
CA PRO A 13 12.95 9.57 6.42
C PRO A 13 13.84 10.31 7.41
N ALA A 14 13.23 10.88 8.44
CA ALA A 14 13.91 11.50 9.56
C ALA A 14 14.19 10.42 10.62
N VAL A 15 15.39 10.47 11.21
CA VAL A 15 15.84 9.50 12.23
C VAL A 15 15.93 10.20 13.57
N PHE A 16 15.32 9.59 14.59
CA PHE A 16 15.27 10.10 15.96
C PHE A 16 15.77 9.02 16.91
N GLU A 17 16.80 9.33 17.68
CA GLU A 17 17.47 8.37 18.56
C GLU A 17 17.30 8.77 20.02
N SER A 18 17.07 7.79 20.91
CA SER A 18 16.94 8.04 22.35
C SER A 18 18.29 8.31 23.04
N GLY A 19 19.40 7.86 22.42
CA GLY A 19 20.63 7.61 23.16
C GLY A 19 20.52 6.40 24.08
N LEU A 20 21.64 5.98 24.67
CA LEU A 20 21.69 4.87 25.62
C LEU A 20 20.90 5.22 26.89
N SER A 21 19.93 4.38 27.20
CA SER A 21 18.97 4.57 28.29
C SER A 21 18.89 3.31 29.15
N SER A 22 18.59 3.50 30.44
CA SER A 22 18.25 2.41 31.33
C SER A 22 16.73 2.35 31.52
N ILE A 23 16.14 1.18 31.28
CA ILE A 23 14.71 0.93 31.40
C ILE A 23 14.45 0.17 32.70
N PRO A 24 13.74 0.77 33.68
CA PRO A 24 13.40 0.09 34.92
C PRO A 24 12.42 -1.07 34.70
N ALA A 25 12.57 -2.12 35.52
CA ALA A 25 11.64 -3.24 35.56
C ALA A 25 10.22 -2.78 35.92
N ASN A 26 9.21 -3.33 35.24
CA ASN A 26 7.78 -3.10 35.53
C ASN A 26 7.31 -1.63 35.49
N THR A 27 8.12 -0.71 34.95
CA THR A 27 7.78 0.70 34.85
C THR A 27 7.80 1.12 33.38
N PRO A 28 6.65 1.49 32.80
CA PRO A 28 6.64 1.98 31.43
C PRO A 28 7.42 3.28 31.32
N THR A 29 8.38 3.31 30.40
CA THR A 29 9.32 4.41 30.22
C THR A 29 9.15 4.99 28.82
N LEU A 30 8.91 6.29 28.73
CA LEU A 30 8.87 7.00 27.46
C LEU A 30 10.31 7.17 26.94
N VAL A 31 10.62 6.56 25.80
CA VAL A 31 11.99 6.49 25.24
C VAL A 31 12.16 7.36 24.00
N VAL A 32 11.07 7.68 23.30
CA VAL A 32 11.02 8.66 22.21
C VAL A 32 9.74 9.46 22.36
N SER A 33 9.80 10.79 22.21
CA SER A 33 8.67 11.68 22.49
C SER A 33 8.41 12.69 21.37
N ALA A 34 7.13 12.87 21.03
CA ALA A 34 6.58 13.98 20.24
C ALA A 34 7.30 14.26 18.90
N ILE A 35 7.60 13.19 18.16
CA ILE A 35 8.33 13.28 16.91
C ILE A 35 7.40 13.59 15.73
N GLY A 36 7.31 14.88 15.38
CA GLY A 36 6.90 15.46 14.09
C GLY A 36 5.55 15.04 13.48
N THR A 37 5.02 15.85 12.57
CA THR A 37 3.91 15.43 11.71
C THR A 37 4.43 14.42 10.71
N LEU A 38 4.34 13.13 10.98
CA LEU A 38 4.83 12.04 10.13
C LEU A 38 3.74 10.98 10.04
N SER A 39 3.64 10.23 8.94
CA SER A 39 2.55 9.25 8.75
C SER A 39 2.98 7.79 8.80
N CYS A 40 4.27 7.54 8.80
CA CYS A 40 4.87 6.22 8.86
C CYS A 40 6.07 6.25 9.81
N CYS A 41 6.34 5.12 10.46
CA CYS A 41 7.58 4.95 11.21
C CYS A 41 8.02 3.49 11.31
N ASP A 42 9.32 3.29 11.46
CA ASP A 42 9.95 2.05 11.89
C ASP A 42 10.68 2.29 13.20
N LEU A 43 10.40 1.46 14.21
CA LEU A 43 11.04 1.49 15.51
C LEU A 43 12.07 0.37 15.59
N TRP A 44 13.32 0.76 15.72
CA TRP A 44 14.45 -0.11 15.96
C TRP A 44 14.87 -0.05 17.42
N ILE A 45 15.34 -1.19 17.92
CA ILE A 45 15.91 -1.32 19.27
C ILE A 45 17.29 -1.95 19.17
N SER A 46 18.20 -1.48 20.02
CA SER A 46 19.47 -2.13 20.31
C SER A 46 19.67 -2.28 21.81
N GLN A 47 20.09 -3.44 22.27
CA GLN A 47 20.33 -3.74 23.68
C GLN A 47 21.60 -4.57 23.87
N PRO A 48 22.17 -4.67 25.08
CA PRO A 48 23.15 -5.70 25.39
C PRO A 48 22.58 -7.11 25.25
N GLU A 49 23.38 -8.07 24.81
CA GLU A 49 22.99 -9.48 24.70
C GLU A 49 22.60 -10.04 26.08
N ARG A 50 21.34 -10.44 26.26
CA ARG A 50 20.83 -11.02 27.52
C ARG A 50 19.73 -12.05 27.29
N ALA A 51 19.88 -13.21 27.92
CA ALA A 51 19.08 -14.41 27.63
C ALA A 51 17.68 -14.45 28.29
N ASP A 52 17.35 -13.55 29.21
CA ASP A 52 16.18 -13.71 30.10
C ASP A 52 15.25 -12.49 30.22
N GLN A 53 15.59 -11.36 29.60
CA GLN A 53 14.79 -10.13 29.68
C GLN A 53 13.71 -10.10 28.59
N GLN A 54 12.49 -9.72 28.96
CA GLN A 54 11.41 -9.44 28.01
C GLN A 54 10.96 -7.99 28.15
N MET A 55 10.77 -7.34 27.01
CA MET A 55 10.29 -5.97 26.92
C MET A 55 9.06 -5.91 26.04
N ARG A 56 8.14 -5.02 26.35
CA ARG A 56 7.05 -4.60 25.50
C ARG A 56 7.35 -3.21 24.98
N LEU A 57 7.35 -3.06 23.66
CA LEU A 57 7.42 -1.77 23.01
C LEU A 57 6.03 -1.36 22.55
N SER A 58 5.70 -0.09 22.72
CA SER A 58 4.42 0.48 22.32
C SER A 58 4.67 1.79 21.58
N ILE A 59 4.17 1.88 20.35
CA ILE A 59 4.16 3.13 19.59
C ILE A 59 2.80 3.78 19.75
N PHE A 60 2.81 5.02 20.22
CA PHE A 60 1.64 5.86 20.29
C PHE A 60 1.71 6.95 19.23
N GLY A 61 0.56 7.24 18.64
CA GLY A 61 0.34 8.40 17.79
C GLY A 61 -0.30 9.50 18.61
N ARG A 62 0.18 10.73 18.44
CA ARG A 62 -0.54 11.92 18.87
C ARG A 62 -1.49 12.33 17.77
N MET A 63 -2.74 12.57 18.14
CA MET A 63 -3.77 13.12 17.26
C MET A 63 -4.32 14.36 17.95
N GLY A 64 -3.64 15.48 17.71
CA GLY A 64 -3.70 16.60 18.64
C GLY A 64 -3.14 16.16 19.98
N GLU A 65 -4.01 16.03 20.96
CA GLU A 65 -3.59 15.81 22.34
C GLU A 65 -4.04 14.45 22.90
N ALA A 66 -4.85 13.73 22.13
CA ALA A 66 -5.08 12.31 22.34
C ALA A 66 -3.79 11.51 22.09
N ARG A 67 -3.48 10.60 23.01
CA ARG A 67 -2.42 9.59 22.87
C ARG A 67 -3.08 8.25 22.49
N VAL A 68 -2.87 7.80 21.27
CA VAL A 68 -3.51 6.59 20.73
C VAL A 68 -2.46 5.51 20.54
N LEU A 69 -2.69 4.32 21.11
CA LEU A 69 -1.82 3.17 20.86
C LEU A 69 -1.99 2.73 19.39
N LEU A 70 -0.93 2.81 18.60
CA LEU A 70 -0.95 2.41 17.19
C LEU A 70 -0.52 0.96 17.04
N ALA A 71 0.49 0.55 17.80
CA ALA A 71 1.05 -0.80 17.76
C ALA A 71 1.78 -1.11 19.07
N SER A 72 1.77 -2.39 19.45
CA SER A 72 2.54 -2.92 20.57
C SER A 72 3.09 -4.28 20.20
N ALA A 73 4.32 -4.57 20.64
CA ALA A 73 4.95 -5.86 20.40
C ALA A 73 5.85 -6.26 21.58
N ASP A 74 5.85 -7.55 21.91
CA ASP A 74 6.69 -8.12 22.97
C ASP A 74 8.00 -8.63 22.35
N SER A 75 9.14 -8.47 23.04
CA SER A 75 10.47 -8.76 22.52
C SER A 75 10.70 -10.23 22.16
N SER A 76 9.85 -11.12 22.67
CA SER A 76 9.81 -12.53 22.27
C SER A 76 9.40 -12.74 20.81
N THR A 77 8.79 -11.73 20.16
CA THR A 77 8.40 -11.80 18.75
C THR A 77 9.40 -11.12 17.83
N PHE A 78 10.46 -10.51 18.38
CA PHE A 78 11.43 -9.78 17.57
C PHE A 78 12.40 -10.76 16.90
N GLN A 79 12.77 -10.45 15.66
CA GLN A 79 13.86 -11.13 14.98
C GLN A 79 15.17 -10.40 15.32
N TRP A 80 15.87 -10.92 16.32
CA TRP A 80 17.12 -10.34 16.79
C TRP A 80 18.30 -10.71 15.89
N THR A 81 19.18 -9.74 15.68
CA THR A 81 20.51 -9.94 15.09
C THR A 81 21.57 -9.47 16.07
N SER A 82 22.66 -10.22 16.21
CA SER A 82 23.74 -9.89 17.15
C SER A 82 24.92 -9.22 16.45
N ASP A 83 25.44 -8.15 17.06
CA ASP A 83 26.69 -7.46 16.73
C ASP A 83 27.59 -7.45 17.97
N GLY A 84 28.51 -8.41 18.04
CA GLY A 84 29.38 -8.57 19.20
C GLY A 84 28.57 -8.77 20.48
N ALA A 85 28.63 -7.81 21.40
CA ALA A 85 27.95 -7.87 22.70
C ALA A 85 26.53 -7.24 22.69
N ARG A 86 26.00 -6.88 21.52
CA ARG A 86 24.70 -6.23 21.38
C ARG A 86 23.77 -7.00 20.47
N GLU A 87 22.48 -6.90 20.74
CA GLU A 87 21.40 -7.39 19.89
C GLU A 87 20.63 -6.21 19.32
N HIS A 88 20.14 -6.37 18.10
CA HIS A 88 19.40 -5.37 17.35
C HIS A 88 18.15 -5.99 16.74
N ALA A 89 17.05 -5.24 16.68
CA ALA A 89 15.84 -5.68 16.02
C ALA A 89 15.01 -4.52 15.47
N LEU A 90 14.32 -4.77 14.36
CA LEU A 90 13.15 -3.98 13.97
C LEU A 90 11.97 -4.48 14.80
N ALA A 91 11.50 -3.66 15.74
CA ALA A 91 10.45 -4.05 16.67
C ALA A 91 9.04 -3.82 16.11
N ILE A 92 8.78 -2.62 15.60
CA ILE A 92 7.44 -2.19 15.18
C ILE A 92 7.54 -1.36 13.91
N SER A 93 6.58 -1.56 13.01
CA SER A 93 6.46 -0.83 11.76
C SER A 93 5.02 -0.30 11.60
N VAL A 94 4.87 1.01 11.48
CA VAL A 94 3.58 1.71 11.31
C VAL A 94 3.56 2.42 9.96
N ARG A 95 2.43 2.34 9.24
CA ARG A 95 2.26 2.92 7.90
C ARG A 95 0.92 3.67 7.79
N GLY A 96 0.91 4.82 7.11
CA GLY A 96 -0.30 5.52 6.66
C GLY A 96 -1.23 6.00 7.77
N ARG A 97 -0.69 6.54 8.86
CA ARG A 97 -1.46 7.07 10.00
C ARG A 97 -1.26 8.57 10.11
N PRO A 98 -2.28 9.43 9.97
CA PRO A 98 -2.11 10.85 10.24
C PRO A 98 -1.95 11.05 11.74
N VAL A 99 -0.70 11.23 12.16
CA VAL A 99 -0.38 11.60 13.53
C VAL A 99 0.41 12.89 13.51
N THR A 100 0.18 13.72 14.51
CA THR A 100 0.93 14.96 14.72
C THR A 100 2.28 14.70 15.36
N ALA A 101 2.45 13.53 15.97
CA ALA A 101 3.69 13.09 16.59
C ALA A 101 3.67 11.57 16.85
N PHE A 102 4.83 10.95 16.86
CA PHE A 102 5.02 9.62 17.43
C PHE A 102 5.63 9.70 18.84
N GLU A 103 5.20 8.77 19.69
CA GLU A 103 5.78 8.48 21.00
C GLU A 103 6.06 6.99 21.13
N VAL A 104 7.15 6.64 21.81
CA VAL A 104 7.54 5.25 22.03
C VAL A 104 7.71 5.02 23.52
N GLU A 105 7.04 3.99 24.01
CA GLU A 105 7.14 3.52 25.38
C GLU A 105 7.78 2.13 25.38
N CYS A 106 8.66 1.90 26.34
CA CYS A 106 9.23 0.59 26.64
C CYS A 106 8.87 0.18 28.07
N LEU A 107 8.39 -1.05 28.23
CA LEU A 107 8.13 -1.68 29.52
C LEU A 107 8.89 -2.99 29.58
N VAL A 108 9.75 -3.16 30.58
CA VAL A 108 10.35 -4.48 30.85
C VAL A 108 9.30 -5.34 31.56
N THR A 109 8.79 -6.35 30.86
CA THR A 109 7.70 -7.24 31.29
C THR A 109 8.21 -8.47 32.03
N LYS A 110 9.48 -8.84 31.83
CA LYS A 110 10.14 -9.94 32.54
C LYS A 110 11.63 -9.63 32.72
N GLY A 111 12.17 -9.96 33.89
CA GLY A 111 13.57 -9.77 34.23
C GLY A 111 13.82 -8.49 35.04
N GLU A 112 15.09 -8.18 35.26
CA GLU A 112 15.55 -6.98 35.94
C GLU A 112 15.62 -5.76 34.99
N ASN A 113 16.04 -4.61 35.52
CA ASN A 113 16.30 -3.41 34.74
C ASN A 113 17.22 -3.71 33.53
N VAL A 114 16.93 -3.08 32.40
CA VAL A 114 17.77 -3.18 31.19
C VAL A 114 18.57 -1.90 31.06
N ALA A 115 19.90 -2.00 31.12
CA ALA A 115 20.80 -0.87 30.90
C ALA A 115 21.25 -0.81 29.44
N ASP A 116 21.73 0.36 29.02
CA ASP A 116 22.36 0.59 27.72
C ASP A 116 21.49 0.20 26.52
N VAL A 117 20.17 0.41 26.63
CA VAL A 117 19.23 0.24 25.52
C VAL A 117 19.18 1.51 24.69
N ASN A 118 19.22 1.37 23.37
CA ASN A 118 18.99 2.48 22.45
C ASN A 118 17.79 2.19 21.56
N PHE A 119 17.05 3.26 21.25
CA PHE A 119 15.92 3.22 20.34
C PHE A 119 16.18 4.17 19.18
N ALA A 120 15.85 3.74 17.97
CA ALA A 120 15.84 4.60 16.80
C ALA A 120 14.47 4.54 16.12
N LEU A 121 13.80 5.68 16.07
CA LEU A 121 12.56 5.87 15.33
C LEU A 121 12.91 6.50 13.98
N VAL A 122 12.71 5.76 12.90
CA VAL A 122 12.82 6.27 11.55
C VAL A 122 11.41 6.62 11.09
N ALA A 123 11.11 7.88 10.83
CA ALA A 123 9.75 8.31 10.53
C ALA A 123 9.69 9.19 9.27
N TRP A 124 8.62 9.05 8.49
CA TRP A 124 8.45 9.69 7.18
C TRP A 124 6.97 9.89 6.84
N HIS A 125 6.70 10.63 5.76
CA HIS A 125 5.37 10.67 5.16
C HIS A 125 5.22 9.54 4.12
N GLY A 126 4.24 8.68 4.31
CA GLY A 126 3.66 7.86 3.26
C GLY A 126 2.30 8.43 2.84
N ASP A 127 2.06 8.50 1.53
CA ASP A 127 0.80 8.90 0.91
C ASP A 127 -0.28 7.83 1.11
N SER A 128 -0.77 7.67 2.34
CA SER A 128 -1.94 6.84 2.63
C SER A 128 -2.87 7.54 3.62
N PRO A 129 -4.10 7.92 3.20
CA PRO A 129 -5.00 8.73 4.01
C PRO A 129 -5.90 7.86 4.91
N HIS A 130 -5.90 8.10 6.22
CA HIS A 130 -6.96 7.63 7.13
C HIS A 130 -7.22 8.63 8.26
N ASP A 131 -8.23 9.48 8.09
CA ASP A 131 -8.64 10.63 8.90
C ASP A 131 -9.44 10.27 10.17
N VAL A 132 -9.18 10.89 11.35
CA VAL A 132 -10.16 11.12 12.46
C VAL A 132 -9.75 12.32 13.35
N THR A 133 -10.74 13.08 13.83
CA THR A 133 -10.75 14.43 14.44
C THR A 133 -10.34 14.58 15.93
N TYR A 134 -9.95 15.82 16.27
CA TYR A 134 -9.22 16.39 17.43
C TYR A 134 -9.94 16.57 18.80
N GLY A 135 -9.13 16.75 19.87
CA GLY A 135 -9.48 17.46 21.12
C GLY A 135 -8.23 17.70 22.01
N PRO A 136 -8.22 18.66 22.98
CA PRO A 136 -6.97 19.28 23.44
C PRO A 136 -6.47 19.06 24.92
N ALA A 137 -5.19 18.72 25.17
CA ALA A 137 -4.20 19.06 26.25
C ALA A 137 -2.72 18.48 26.09
N PRO A 138 -1.67 18.94 26.81
CA PRO A 138 -0.80 20.13 26.71
C PRO A 138 0.68 19.82 26.27
N THR A 139 1.49 20.88 26.07
CA THR A 139 2.89 20.84 25.58
C THR A 139 3.96 20.53 26.65
N THR A 140 4.89 19.61 26.37
CA THR A 140 6.24 19.54 26.98
C THR A 140 7.32 19.15 25.97
N ALA A 141 8.56 19.58 26.25
CA ALA A 141 9.68 19.82 25.34
C ALA A 141 10.12 18.67 24.40
N GLN A 142 10.38 19.02 23.13
CA GLN A 142 10.89 18.19 22.03
C GLN A 142 12.40 17.90 22.16
N GLY A 143 12.83 16.68 21.82
CA GLY A 143 14.24 16.34 21.60
C GLY A 143 14.74 16.81 20.22
N ALA A 144 16.03 17.18 20.13
CA ALA A 144 16.65 17.66 18.88
C ALA A 144 17.12 16.52 17.97
N ALA A 145 17.05 16.71 16.65
CA ALA A 145 17.50 15.74 15.66
C ALA A 145 19.01 15.45 15.78
N ALA A 146 19.40 14.17 15.67
CA ALA A 146 20.80 13.77 15.73
C ALA A 146 21.57 14.17 14.46
N PRO A 147 22.84 14.60 14.56
CA PRO A 147 23.67 14.92 13.40
C PRO A 147 23.98 13.67 12.57
N SER A 148 24.03 13.84 11.24
CA SER A 148 24.09 12.82 10.17
C SER A 148 25.27 11.83 10.17
N ASN A 149 26.12 11.85 11.20
CA ASN A 149 27.46 11.25 11.19
C ASN A 149 27.60 10.05 12.13
N GLY A 150 26.62 9.77 12.99
CA GLY A 150 26.55 8.54 13.79
C GLY A 150 25.69 7.50 13.07
N ARG A 151 26.24 6.80 12.08
CA ARG A 151 25.46 5.83 11.28
C ARG A 151 25.57 4.43 11.89
N TRP A 152 24.45 3.88 12.33
CA TRP A 152 24.34 2.51 12.84
C TRP A 152 24.73 1.47 11.77
N PRO A 153 25.47 0.41 12.12
CA PRO A 153 25.63 -0.72 11.23
C PRO A 153 24.29 -1.44 11.05
N VAL A 154 23.86 -1.62 9.81
CA VAL A 154 22.68 -2.43 9.47
C VAL A 154 23.16 -3.82 9.06
N TYR A 155 22.53 -4.86 9.58
CA TYR A 155 22.85 -6.26 9.24
C TYR A 155 21.96 -6.75 8.11
N LEU A 156 22.57 -7.28 7.05
CA LEU A 156 21.85 -7.90 5.95
C LEU A 156 21.65 -9.39 6.27
N SER A 157 20.41 -9.87 6.20
CA SER A 157 20.09 -11.30 6.22
C SER A 157 19.08 -11.60 5.12
N ASP A 158 19.25 -12.71 4.42
CA ASP A 158 18.33 -13.23 3.41
C ASP A 158 17.27 -14.19 4.00
N GLY A 159 17.19 -14.27 5.33
CA GLY A 159 16.31 -15.17 6.05
C GLY A 159 16.88 -16.58 6.27
N ALA A 160 18.05 -16.91 5.73
CA ALA A 160 18.75 -18.17 5.97
C ALA A 160 20.14 -17.99 6.59
N GLN A 161 20.91 -16.95 6.21
CA GLN A 161 22.22 -16.65 6.78
C GLN A 161 22.51 -15.13 6.91
N PRO A 162 23.45 -14.73 7.81
CA PRO A 162 23.94 -13.36 7.87
C PRO A 162 24.89 -13.06 6.69
N GLN A 163 24.62 -11.97 5.97
CA GLN A 163 25.31 -11.57 4.73
C GLN A 163 26.37 -10.46 4.95
N GLY A 164 26.57 -10.02 6.20
CA GLY A 164 27.62 -9.07 6.61
C GLY A 164 27.10 -7.75 7.23
N THR A 165 28.05 -6.90 7.64
CA THR A 165 27.82 -5.56 8.20
C THR A 165 28.07 -4.47 7.17
N ILE A 166 27.19 -3.47 7.15
CA ILE A 166 27.35 -2.26 6.34
C ILE A 166 27.15 -1.02 7.23
N THR A 167 27.99 0.00 7.05
CA THR A 167 27.96 1.27 7.80
C THR A 167 27.03 2.32 7.17
N ASN A 168 26.43 1.98 6.03
CA ASN A 168 25.39 2.77 5.37
C ASN A 168 24.14 1.90 5.35
N ALA A 169 22.97 2.46 5.70
CA ALA A 169 21.71 1.75 5.50
C ALA A 169 21.58 1.34 4.02
N LEU A 170 21.77 0.05 3.71
CA LEU A 170 21.25 -0.48 2.45
C LEU A 170 19.77 -0.65 2.66
N TRP A 171 19.03 0.16 1.93
CA TRP A 171 17.63 -0.03 1.65
C TRP A 171 17.47 -1.36 0.91
N VAL A 172 17.32 -2.46 1.64
CA VAL A 172 16.61 -3.59 1.07
C VAL A 172 15.17 -3.12 1.03
N ARG A 173 14.76 -2.53 -0.10
CA ARG A 173 13.35 -2.50 -0.43
C ARG A 173 12.92 -3.96 -0.32
N ARG A 174 12.12 -4.30 0.71
CA ARG A 174 11.26 -5.48 0.64
C ARG A 174 10.73 -5.45 -0.77
N ALA A 175 11.00 -6.47 -1.58
CA ALA A 175 10.63 -6.44 -2.98
C ALA A 175 9.13 -6.13 -3.00
N GLU A 176 8.79 -4.86 -3.28
CA GLU A 176 7.41 -4.46 -3.32
C GLU A 176 6.82 -5.33 -4.42
N PRO A 177 5.69 -6.02 -4.15
CA PRO A 177 4.95 -6.69 -5.20
C PRO A 177 4.93 -5.74 -6.39
N ALA A 178 5.48 -6.20 -7.51
CA ALA A 178 5.63 -5.31 -8.66
C ALA A 178 4.23 -4.79 -8.97
N SER A 179 4.09 -3.47 -8.86
CA SER A 179 2.84 -2.78 -9.07
C SER A 179 2.82 -2.35 -10.52
N PHE A 180 1.73 -2.67 -11.18
CA PHE A 180 1.54 -2.42 -12.60
C PHE A 180 0.23 -1.68 -12.79
N SER A 181 0.18 -0.87 -13.84
CA SER A 181 -1.04 -0.22 -14.24
C SER A 181 -1.14 -0.15 -15.75
N ALA A 182 -2.35 -0.33 -16.25
CA ALA A 182 -2.60 -0.15 -17.65
C ALA A 182 -3.95 0.56 -17.82
N ALA A 183 -4.00 1.42 -18.82
CA ALA A 183 -5.15 2.26 -19.09
C ALA A 183 -5.56 2.18 -20.57
N SER A 184 -6.86 2.17 -20.81
CA SER A 184 -7.45 2.15 -22.15
C SER A 184 -8.53 3.20 -22.27
N ASP A 185 -8.64 3.81 -23.44
CA ASP A 185 -9.81 4.60 -23.81
C ASP A 185 -10.65 3.83 -24.82
N ARG A 186 -11.97 3.86 -24.62
CA ARG A 186 -12.93 3.21 -25.50
C ARG A 186 -14.12 4.10 -25.80
N ILE A 187 -14.47 4.18 -27.07
CA ILE A 187 -15.65 4.89 -27.55
C ILE A 187 -16.72 3.85 -27.92
N LEU A 188 -17.90 3.98 -27.32
CA LEU A 188 -19.12 3.31 -27.77
C LEU A 188 -19.90 4.33 -28.61
N SER A 189 -19.91 4.14 -29.93
CA SER A 189 -20.56 5.03 -30.88
C SER A 189 -21.88 4.44 -31.43
N SER A 190 -22.58 5.27 -32.20
CA SER A 190 -23.78 4.94 -32.95
C SER A 190 -23.70 3.60 -33.69
N GLY A 191 -24.77 2.80 -33.63
CA GLY A 191 -24.90 1.56 -34.39
C GLY A 191 -24.51 0.28 -33.63
N ILE A 192 -24.11 0.38 -32.37
CA ILE A 192 -23.96 -0.79 -31.49
C ILE A 192 -25.36 -1.34 -31.16
N SER A 193 -25.59 -2.59 -31.55
CA SER A 193 -26.78 -3.37 -31.20
C SER A 193 -26.76 -3.78 -29.72
N VAL A 194 -27.92 -4.24 -29.22
CA VAL A 194 -28.05 -4.81 -27.88
C VAL A 194 -27.02 -5.92 -27.68
N GLY A 195 -26.27 -5.87 -26.57
CA GLY A 195 -25.20 -6.82 -26.32
C GLY A 195 -24.22 -6.38 -25.24
N THR A 196 -23.08 -7.08 -25.15
CA THR A 196 -22.01 -6.79 -24.19
C THR A 196 -20.76 -6.39 -24.97
N VAL A 197 -20.20 -5.23 -24.63
CA VAL A 197 -18.97 -4.72 -25.23
C VAL A 197 -17.85 -4.73 -24.19
N SER A 198 -16.73 -5.35 -24.51
CA SER A 198 -15.55 -5.33 -23.63
C SER A 198 -14.92 -3.93 -23.62
N LEU A 199 -14.69 -3.37 -22.43
CA LEU A 199 -13.94 -2.12 -22.24
C LEU A 199 -12.45 -2.40 -22.03
N GLY A 200 -12.14 -3.56 -21.43
CA GLY A 200 -10.80 -4.10 -21.28
C GLY A 200 -10.80 -5.36 -20.43
N ALA A 201 -9.83 -6.24 -20.67
CA ALA A 201 -9.66 -7.48 -19.93
C ALA A 201 -8.20 -7.69 -19.53
N LEU A 202 -7.96 -7.92 -18.24
CA LEU A 202 -6.68 -8.38 -17.73
C LEU A 202 -6.67 -9.90 -17.76
N TRP A 203 -5.71 -10.49 -18.47
CA TRP A 203 -5.60 -11.93 -18.60
C TRP A 203 -4.38 -12.50 -17.87
N HIS A 204 -4.62 -13.54 -17.09
CA HIS A 204 -3.63 -14.30 -16.35
C HIS A 204 -3.48 -15.70 -16.95
N PRO A 205 -2.48 -15.95 -17.81
CA PRO A 205 -2.25 -17.28 -18.37
C PRO A 205 -1.76 -18.27 -17.30
N ARG A 206 -2.15 -19.54 -17.45
CA ARG A 206 -1.66 -20.65 -16.60
C ARG A 206 -0.14 -20.77 -16.54
N THR A 207 0.58 -20.28 -17.54
CA THR A 207 2.05 -20.29 -17.54
C THR A 207 2.67 -19.32 -16.53
N SER A 208 1.88 -18.42 -15.93
CA SER A 208 2.34 -17.55 -14.86
C SER A 208 2.44 -18.29 -13.53
N ALA A 209 3.63 -18.25 -12.94
CA ALA A 209 3.89 -18.78 -11.60
C ALA A 209 3.50 -17.80 -10.48
N ARG A 210 3.22 -16.53 -10.81
CA ARG A 210 2.87 -15.48 -9.85
C ARG A 210 1.36 -15.39 -9.66
N ARG A 211 0.92 -14.98 -8.49
CA ARG A 211 -0.46 -14.60 -8.19
C ARG A 211 -0.66 -13.13 -8.55
N VAL A 212 -1.79 -12.80 -9.18
CA VAL A 212 -2.15 -11.40 -9.47
C VAL A 212 -3.24 -10.94 -8.51
N GLU A 213 -3.03 -9.78 -7.91
CA GLU A 213 -4.02 -9.12 -7.07
C GLU A 213 -4.38 -7.77 -7.66
N ILE A 214 -5.60 -7.64 -8.17
CA ILE A 214 -6.12 -6.37 -8.66
C ILE A 214 -6.50 -5.52 -7.44
N ARG A 215 -5.89 -4.34 -7.35
CA ARG A 215 -5.99 -3.44 -6.20
C ARG A 215 -6.92 -2.28 -6.44
N ARG A 216 -6.97 -1.76 -7.67
CA ARG A 216 -7.78 -0.59 -8.00
C ARG A 216 -8.27 -0.64 -9.43
N ILE A 217 -9.51 -0.22 -9.63
CA ILE A 217 -10.15 -0.12 -10.94
C ILE A 217 -10.79 1.27 -11.02
N VAL A 218 -10.40 2.04 -12.02
CA VAL A 218 -10.95 3.38 -12.28
C VAL A 218 -11.64 3.35 -13.63
N ILE A 219 -12.88 3.79 -13.67
CA ILE A 219 -13.68 3.91 -14.88
C ILE A 219 -14.18 5.34 -14.97
N SER A 220 -13.60 6.13 -15.88
CA SER A 220 -14.10 7.45 -16.24
C SER A 220 -15.03 7.32 -17.43
N TYR A 221 -16.13 8.06 -17.43
CA TYR A 221 -17.09 8.03 -18.54
C TYR A 221 -17.67 9.41 -18.81
N TRP A 222 -17.87 9.71 -20.09
CA TRP A 222 -18.39 11.00 -20.55
C TRP A 222 -19.00 10.89 -21.95
N GLY A 223 -19.83 11.85 -22.31
CA GLY A 223 -20.48 11.93 -23.62
C GLY A 223 -21.99 11.86 -23.50
N THR A 224 -22.65 11.70 -24.64
CA THR A 224 -24.11 11.66 -24.73
C THR A 224 -24.55 10.20 -24.60
N ALA A 225 -25.14 9.83 -23.47
CA ALA A 225 -25.56 8.46 -23.21
C ALA A 225 -27.03 8.29 -23.61
N ALA A 226 -27.34 7.18 -24.30
CA ALA A 226 -28.72 6.84 -24.60
C ALA A 226 -29.53 6.67 -23.31
N ALA A 227 -30.80 7.06 -23.34
CA ALA A 227 -31.63 7.03 -22.16
C ALA A 227 -31.71 5.62 -21.55
N GLY A 228 -31.20 5.46 -20.33
CA GLY A 228 -31.50 4.33 -19.43
C GLY A 228 -30.94 2.95 -19.78
N SER A 229 -29.85 2.83 -20.57
CA SER A 229 -29.53 1.52 -21.20
C SER A 229 -28.07 1.04 -21.12
N LEU A 230 -27.18 1.73 -20.38
CA LEU A 230 -25.79 1.28 -20.20
C LEU A 230 -25.52 0.80 -18.77
N ARG A 231 -25.04 -0.43 -18.65
CA ARG A 231 -24.59 -1.02 -17.37
C ARG A 231 -23.16 -1.50 -17.50
N ILE A 232 -22.25 -0.94 -16.69
CA ILE A 232 -20.88 -1.42 -16.60
C ILE A 232 -20.78 -2.52 -15.55
N ARG A 233 -20.04 -3.58 -15.85
CA ARG A 233 -19.82 -4.72 -14.95
C ARG A 233 -18.34 -5.07 -14.89
N GLY A 234 -17.88 -5.44 -13.71
CA GLY A 234 -16.59 -6.10 -13.51
C GLY A 234 -16.81 -7.58 -13.24
N THR A 235 -16.27 -8.47 -14.07
CA THR A 235 -16.55 -9.91 -13.99
C THR A 235 -15.28 -10.75 -14.05
N ARG A 236 -15.30 -11.90 -13.38
CA ARG A 236 -14.23 -12.90 -13.53
C ARG A 236 -14.37 -13.60 -14.88
N LEU A 237 -13.24 -13.81 -15.53
CA LEU A 237 -13.12 -14.69 -16.68
C LEU A 237 -12.60 -16.05 -16.25
N THR A 238 -13.21 -17.11 -16.77
CA THR A 238 -12.83 -18.49 -16.50
C THR A 238 -12.76 -19.24 -17.82
N GLY A 239 -11.65 -19.89 -18.17
CA GLY A 239 -11.58 -20.65 -19.42
C GLY A 239 -10.15 -20.90 -19.89
N THR A 240 -9.94 -21.83 -20.83
CA THR A 240 -8.60 -22.30 -21.23
C THR A 240 -7.90 -21.44 -22.28
N SER A 241 -8.58 -20.45 -22.85
CA SER A 241 -8.02 -19.50 -23.80
C SER A 241 -8.41 -18.10 -23.38
N GLY A 242 -7.44 -17.23 -23.15
CA GLY A 242 -7.66 -15.82 -22.86
C GLY A 242 -8.36 -15.09 -24.02
N PRO A 243 -8.48 -13.75 -23.94
CA PRO A 243 -9.07 -12.98 -25.02
C PRO A 243 -8.32 -13.27 -26.33
N THR A 244 -9.04 -13.84 -27.30
CA THR A 244 -8.54 -14.32 -28.60
C THR A 244 -8.29 -13.20 -29.60
N ALA A 245 -8.87 -12.02 -29.35
CA ALA A 245 -8.67 -10.81 -30.12
C ALA A 245 -8.34 -9.64 -29.19
N GLY A 246 -7.77 -8.59 -29.76
CA GLY A 246 -7.51 -7.33 -29.06
C GLY A 246 -6.12 -6.75 -29.27
N THR A 247 -5.96 -5.51 -28.84
CA THR A 247 -4.68 -4.84 -28.76
C THR A 247 -4.11 -5.07 -27.37
N ASP A 248 -2.93 -5.68 -27.33
CA ASP A 248 -2.13 -5.81 -26.14
C ASP A 248 -1.68 -4.41 -25.72
N LEU A 249 -2.10 -3.98 -24.53
CA LEU A 249 -1.56 -2.77 -23.92
C LEU A 249 -0.26 -3.12 -23.21
N LEU A 250 0.76 -2.35 -23.53
CA LEU A 250 2.00 -2.38 -22.79
C LEU A 250 1.77 -1.74 -21.41
N PRO A 251 2.40 -2.28 -20.35
CA PRO A 251 2.52 -1.61 -19.07
C PRO A 251 3.05 -0.18 -19.24
N LEU A 252 2.69 0.74 -18.34
CA LEU A 252 3.09 2.13 -18.44
C LEU A 252 4.61 2.28 -18.17
N PRO A 253 5.27 3.35 -18.65
CA PRO A 253 6.72 3.52 -18.52
C PRO A 253 7.25 3.58 -17.08
N HIS A 254 6.38 3.81 -16.10
CA HIS A 254 6.70 3.81 -14.68
C HIS A 254 6.53 2.44 -14.01
N ASP A 255 5.95 1.47 -14.71
CA ASP A 255 5.87 0.09 -14.26
C ASP A 255 7.25 -0.57 -14.37
N ARG A 256 7.57 -1.44 -13.41
CA ARG A 256 8.90 -2.07 -13.32
C ARG A 256 9.16 -2.96 -14.54
N ALA A 257 10.31 -2.81 -15.20
CA ALA A 257 10.70 -3.52 -16.43
C ALA A 257 10.92 -5.04 -16.28
N ASP A 258 10.69 -5.62 -15.09
CA ASP A 258 10.96 -7.03 -14.81
C ASP A 258 9.79 -7.93 -15.26
N SER A 259 9.89 -8.34 -16.53
CA SER A 259 9.22 -9.48 -17.18
C SER A 259 7.71 -9.57 -17.03
N THR A 260 6.95 -8.86 -17.86
CA THR A 260 5.49 -9.00 -17.92
C THR A 260 5.09 -10.21 -18.76
N THR A 261 4.68 -11.31 -18.10
CA THR A 261 3.88 -12.38 -18.72
C THR A 261 2.39 -12.03 -18.76
N MET A 262 1.99 -10.93 -18.13
CA MET A 262 0.62 -10.41 -18.12
C MET A 262 0.39 -9.47 -19.30
N VAL A 263 -0.79 -9.62 -19.91
CA VAL A 263 -1.22 -8.77 -21.02
C VAL A 263 -2.59 -8.21 -20.66
N LEU A 264 -2.69 -6.89 -20.48
CA LEU A 264 -3.98 -6.23 -20.56
C LEU A 264 -4.36 -6.19 -22.04
N LYS A 265 -5.48 -6.81 -22.40
CA LYS A 265 -6.00 -6.77 -23.77
C LYS A 265 -7.18 -5.82 -23.84
N ILE A 266 -7.12 -4.86 -24.75
CA ILE A 266 -8.30 -4.10 -25.18
C ILE A 266 -8.95 -4.89 -26.31
N GLN A 267 -10.27 -5.10 -26.24
CA GLN A 267 -11.08 -5.58 -27.36
C GLN A 267 -10.90 -7.05 -27.74
N GLY A 268 -11.30 -7.96 -26.85
CA GLY A 268 -11.53 -9.37 -27.20
C GLY A 268 -13.01 -9.73 -27.11
N ASP A 269 -13.50 -10.55 -28.03
CA ASP A 269 -14.74 -11.29 -27.79
C ASP A 269 -14.46 -12.28 -26.65
N VAL A 270 -14.90 -11.91 -25.45
CA VAL A 270 -14.79 -12.78 -24.29
C VAL A 270 -16.09 -13.56 -24.16
N THR A 271 -16.02 -14.87 -24.39
CA THR A 271 -17.19 -15.77 -24.37
C THR A 271 -17.39 -16.46 -23.02
N ASN A 272 -16.37 -16.49 -22.15
CA ASN A 272 -16.40 -17.26 -20.91
C ASN A 272 -16.40 -16.38 -19.65
N ARG A 273 -17.48 -15.63 -19.45
CA ARG A 273 -17.70 -14.84 -18.23
C ARG A 273 -18.29 -15.72 -17.13
N SER A 274 -17.83 -15.55 -15.90
CA SER A 274 -18.55 -16.11 -14.75
C SER A 274 -19.90 -15.42 -14.59
N ALA A 275 -20.88 -16.11 -14.01
CA ALA A 275 -22.21 -15.55 -13.77
C ALA A 275 -22.25 -14.45 -12.68
N THR A 276 -21.15 -14.27 -11.92
CA THR A 276 -21.10 -13.37 -10.77
C THR A 276 -20.32 -12.09 -11.10
N ASP A 277 -20.99 -10.95 -10.92
CA ASP A 277 -20.39 -9.62 -11.06
C ASP A 277 -19.73 -9.22 -9.72
N PHE A 278 -18.53 -8.65 -9.78
CA PHE A 278 -17.86 -8.04 -8.62
C PHE A 278 -18.45 -6.66 -8.30
N PHE A 279 -18.75 -5.90 -9.35
CA PHE A 279 -19.45 -4.64 -9.24
C PHE A 279 -20.35 -4.45 -10.45
N THR A 280 -21.35 -3.58 -10.27
CA THR A 280 -22.24 -3.15 -11.33
C THR A 280 -22.49 -1.66 -11.17
N LEU A 281 -22.25 -0.90 -12.23
CA LEU A 281 -22.57 0.51 -12.33
C LEU A 281 -23.66 0.70 -13.39
N VAL A 282 -24.73 1.40 -13.05
CA VAL A 282 -25.78 1.78 -14.00
C VAL A 282 -25.59 3.25 -14.33
N LEU A 283 -25.34 3.55 -15.60
CA LEU A 283 -25.17 4.93 -16.05
C LEU A 283 -26.52 5.56 -16.35
N LYS A 284 -26.73 6.76 -15.83
CA LYS A 284 -27.87 7.60 -16.21
C LYS A 284 -27.63 8.23 -17.59
N PRO A 285 -28.71 8.64 -18.28
CA PRO A 285 -28.58 9.41 -19.52
C PRO A 285 -27.71 10.65 -19.28
N ASP A 286 -26.79 10.90 -20.20
CA ASP A 286 -25.85 12.04 -20.19
C ASP A 286 -25.01 12.20 -18.91
N GLU A 287 -24.89 11.13 -18.12
CA GLU A 287 -24.06 11.13 -16.93
C GLU A 287 -22.58 11.14 -17.33
N LYS A 288 -21.82 12.03 -16.68
CA LYS A 288 -20.37 12.04 -16.73
C LYS A 288 -19.84 11.86 -15.33
N GLY A 289 -18.78 11.08 -15.19
CA GLY A 289 -18.23 10.82 -13.87
C GLY A 289 -17.09 9.82 -13.90
N THR A 290 -16.68 9.47 -12.69
CA THR A 290 -15.67 8.47 -12.45
C THR A 290 -16.21 7.51 -11.40
N PHE A 291 -16.17 6.23 -11.72
CA PHE A 291 -16.33 5.17 -10.76
C PHE A 291 -14.94 4.66 -10.36
N GLU A 292 -14.76 4.46 -9.07
CA GLU A 292 -13.54 3.90 -8.53
C GLU A 292 -13.89 2.77 -7.58
N TRP A 293 -13.30 1.61 -7.83
CA TRP A 293 -13.25 0.51 -6.88
C TRP A 293 -11.81 0.38 -6.38
N ASP A 294 -11.64 0.35 -5.06
CA ASP A 294 -10.34 0.21 -4.41
C ASP A 294 -10.38 -0.91 -3.36
N ALA A 295 -9.41 -1.83 -3.39
CA ALA A 295 -9.34 -2.96 -2.48
C ALA A 295 -9.01 -2.60 -1.03
N GLY A 296 -8.54 -1.38 -0.74
CA GLY A 296 -8.37 -0.86 0.60
C GLY A 296 -9.64 -0.23 1.18
N ARG A 297 -10.51 0.30 0.32
CA ARG A 297 -11.76 0.98 0.71
C ARG A 297 -13.01 0.11 0.57
N ASP A 298 -13.11 -0.61 -0.53
CA ASP A 298 -14.36 -1.18 -1.04
C ASP A 298 -14.40 -2.72 -0.98
N GLY A 299 -13.33 -3.40 -0.53
CA GLY A 299 -13.34 -4.86 -0.43
C GLY A 299 -12.01 -5.53 -0.13
N LYS A 300 -11.81 -6.74 -0.68
CA LYS A 300 -10.51 -7.42 -0.73
C LYS A 300 -10.01 -7.39 -2.18
N PRO A 301 -8.70 -7.54 -2.43
CA PRO A 301 -8.18 -7.61 -3.79
C PRO A 301 -8.86 -8.70 -4.61
N ILE A 302 -9.12 -8.43 -5.89
CA ILE A 302 -9.61 -9.46 -6.80
C ILE A 302 -8.40 -10.31 -7.21
N VAL A 303 -8.46 -11.60 -6.87
CA VAL A 303 -7.32 -12.51 -7.00
C VAL A 303 -7.45 -13.39 -8.24
N LEU A 304 -6.47 -13.28 -9.14
CA LEU A 304 -6.22 -14.26 -10.20
C LEU A 304 -5.10 -15.19 -9.73
N ARG A 305 -5.38 -16.50 -9.77
CA ARG A 305 -4.54 -17.52 -9.12
C ARG A 305 -3.38 -17.92 -10.02
N ALA A 306 -2.20 -18.06 -9.42
CA ALA A 306 -1.03 -18.62 -10.07
C ALA A 306 -1.34 -20.01 -10.67
N GLY A 307 -0.79 -20.28 -11.86
CA GLY A 307 -0.97 -21.57 -12.50
C GLY A 307 -2.41 -21.87 -12.96
N GLN A 308 -3.26 -20.86 -13.12
CA GLN A 308 -4.64 -21.01 -13.61
C GLN A 308 -4.90 -20.06 -14.78
N ASP A 309 -5.75 -20.49 -15.71
CA ASP A 309 -6.22 -19.63 -16.79
C ASP A 309 -7.42 -18.81 -16.30
N GLU A 310 -7.14 -17.59 -15.86
CA GLU A 310 -8.14 -16.70 -15.28
C GLU A 310 -7.98 -15.29 -15.80
N GLY A 311 -9.04 -14.50 -15.69
CA GLY A 311 -8.96 -13.09 -16.02
C GLY A 311 -9.99 -12.26 -15.29
N PHE A 312 -9.91 -10.97 -15.53
CA PHE A 312 -10.89 -10.01 -15.08
C PHE A 312 -11.25 -9.09 -16.25
N GLU A 313 -12.53 -8.89 -16.48
CA GLU A 313 -13.04 -8.03 -17.55
C GLU A 313 -13.94 -6.95 -16.99
N VAL A 314 -13.73 -5.73 -17.49
CA VAL A 314 -14.72 -4.67 -17.41
C VAL A 314 -15.45 -4.60 -18.74
N CYS A 315 -16.78 -4.73 -18.70
CA CYS A 315 -17.61 -4.68 -19.89
C CYS A 315 -18.79 -3.73 -19.71
N CYS A 316 -19.27 -3.16 -20.81
CA CYS A 316 -20.48 -2.37 -20.88
C CYS A 316 -21.58 -3.20 -21.53
N VAL A 317 -22.67 -3.41 -20.80
CA VAL A 317 -23.89 -4.05 -21.29
C VAL A 317 -24.82 -2.97 -21.82
N VAL A 318 -25.14 -3.10 -23.10
CA VAL A 318 -26.04 -2.23 -23.86
C VAL A 318 -27.40 -2.90 -23.92
N ALA A 319 -28.35 -2.42 -23.13
CA ALA A 319 -29.70 -3.01 -23.01
C ALA A 319 -30.65 -2.63 -24.15
N ALA A 320 -30.38 -1.51 -24.83
CA ALA A 320 -31.14 -1.02 -25.98
C ALA A 320 -30.17 -0.45 -27.02
N ALA A 321 -30.50 -0.58 -28.31
CA ALA A 321 -29.64 -0.09 -29.39
C ALA A 321 -29.34 1.41 -29.23
N LEU A 322 -28.09 1.79 -29.46
CA LEU A 322 -27.66 3.18 -29.32
C LEU A 322 -28.13 4.02 -30.53
N SER A 323 -28.69 5.19 -30.24
CA SER A 323 -29.10 6.16 -31.26
C SER A 323 -27.91 6.66 -32.08
N PRO A 324 -28.10 7.05 -33.36
CA PRO A 324 -27.06 7.66 -34.18
C PRO A 324 -26.38 8.89 -33.56
N ALA A 325 -27.05 9.59 -32.63
CA ALA A 325 -26.54 10.77 -31.96
C ALA A 325 -25.81 10.50 -30.62
N THR A 326 -25.75 9.23 -30.17
CA THR A 326 -25.14 8.86 -28.89
C THR A 326 -23.73 8.31 -29.07
N ALA A 327 -22.78 8.92 -28.37
CA ALA A 327 -21.43 8.43 -28.22
C ALA A 327 -21.02 8.58 -26.76
N THR A 328 -20.72 7.46 -26.11
CA THR A 328 -20.20 7.43 -24.74
C THR A 328 -18.77 6.95 -24.77
N ASN A 329 -17.89 7.74 -24.18
CA ASN A 329 -16.47 7.43 -24.05
C ASN A 329 -16.22 6.88 -22.65
N PHE A 330 -15.28 5.96 -22.56
CA PHE A 330 -14.86 5.30 -21.34
C PHE A 330 -13.35 5.33 -21.27
N GLY A 331 -12.79 5.84 -20.18
CA GLY A 331 -11.42 5.58 -19.78
C GLY A 331 -11.43 4.49 -18.71
N LEU A 332 -10.68 3.42 -18.91
CA LEU A 332 -10.51 2.35 -17.94
C LEU A 332 -9.05 2.34 -17.50
N SER A 333 -8.81 2.25 -16.20
CA SER A 333 -7.50 1.96 -15.64
C SER A 333 -7.61 0.83 -14.62
N ILE A 334 -6.68 -0.12 -14.70
CA ILE A 334 -6.59 -1.24 -13.76
C ILE A 334 -5.19 -1.23 -13.15
N HIS A 335 -5.14 -1.26 -11.82
CA HIS A 335 -3.90 -1.40 -11.06
C HIS A 335 -3.85 -2.75 -10.38
N TRP A 336 -2.73 -3.46 -10.51
CA TRP A 336 -2.54 -4.76 -9.88
C TRP A 336 -1.13 -4.93 -9.33
N THR A 337 -1.01 -5.89 -8.42
CA THR A 337 0.27 -6.35 -7.87
C THR A 337 0.51 -7.80 -8.22
N GLU A 338 1.74 -8.15 -8.60
CA GLU A 338 2.17 -9.55 -8.74
C GLU A 338 2.89 -10.02 -7.46
N VAL A 339 2.44 -11.15 -6.91
CA VAL A 339 2.92 -11.77 -5.66
C VAL A 339 3.44 -13.18 -5.94
#